data_AF-A0A7V3IW51-F1
#
_entry.id   AF-A0A7V3IW51-F1
#
_cell.length_a   1.000
_cell.length_b   1.000
_cell.length_c   1.000
_cell.angle_alpha   90.00
_cell.angle_beta   90.00
_cell.angle_gamma   90.00
#
_symmetry.space_group_name_H-M   'P 1'
#
loop_
_entity.id
_entity.type
_entity.pdbx_description
1 polymer ?
#
loop_
_entity_poly.entity_id
_entity_poly.type
_entity_poly.pdbx_seq_one_letter_code
_entity_poly.pdbx_strand_id
1 'polypeptide(L)' 'MVRARDTDACPGALQVHRAADGALVRVRLPGGMITADQLAALTDVASGLGSGTLELTAR' A
#
# COMPACT_ATOMS: atom_id res chain seq x y z
N MET A 1 18.13 -2.37 4.86
CA MET A 1 18.50 -1.08 4.25
C MET A 1 17.31 -0.58 3.44
N VAL A 2 16.54 0.39 3.96
CA VAL A 2 15.39 0.95 3.23
C VAL A 2 15.93 1.77 2.06
N ARG A 3 15.69 1.32 0.82
CA ARG A 3 15.90 2.19 -0.34
C ARG A 3 14.75 3.20 -0.41
N ALA A 4 15.01 4.41 0.06
CA ALA A 4 14.25 5.60 -0.30
C ALA A 4 14.76 6.07 -1.67
N ARG A 5 13.89 6.09 -2.69
CA ARG A 5 14.17 6.85 -3.92
C ARG A 5 13.52 8.22 -3.74
N ASP A 6 14.21 9.28 -4.13
CA ASP A 6 13.75 10.68 -4.05
C ASP A 6 12.43 10.95 -4.81
N THR A 7 12.04 10.05 -5.71
CA THR A 7 10.81 10.18 -6.50
C THR A 7 9.96 8.93 -6.33
N ASP A 8 9.41 8.77 -5.15
CA ASP A 8 8.30 7.84 -4.96
C ASP A 8 7.02 8.63 -4.76
N ALA A 9 6.18 8.65 -5.80
CA ALA A 9 4.96 9.45 -5.80
C ALA A 9 4.00 9.05 -4.67
N CYS A 10 4.07 7.79 -4.21
CA CYS A 10 3.29 7.32 -3.08
C CYS A 10 4.14 7.25 -1.79
N PRO A 11 3.93 8.19 -0.85
CA PRO A 11 4.78 8.36 0.35
C PRO A 11 4.64 7.22 1.36
N GLY A 12 3.64 6.35 1.24
CA GLY A 12 3.52 5.12 2.02
C GLY A 12 2.13 4.90 2.58
N ALA A 13 2.05 4.19 3.71
CA ALA A 13 0.78 3.82 4.35
C ALA A 13 0.11 5.00 5.09
N LEU A 14 0.93 5.92 5.62
CA LEU A 14 0.49 6.97 6.54
C LEU A 14 0.13 8.28 5.84
N GLN A 15 0.45 8.41 4.56
CA GLN A 15 0.13 9.57 3.76
C GLN A 15 -0.45 9.11 2.42
N VAL A 16 -1.65 9.58 2.14
CA VAL A 16 -2.35 9.27 0.89
C VAL A 16 -1.70 10.00 -0.27
N HIS A 17 -1.48 9.27 -1.36
CA HIS A 17 -1.16 9.84 -2.67
C HIS A 17 -2.46 10.21 -3.39
N ARG A 18 -2.48 11.36 -4.08
CA ARG A 18 -3.61 11.76 -4.93
C ARG A 18 -3.29 11.37 -6.37
N ALA A 19 -3.87 10.26 -6.82
CA ALA A 19 -3.84 9.83 -8.21
C ALA A 19 -5.04 10.41 -8.99
N ALA A 20 -5.06 10.20 -10.29
CA ALA A 20 -6.14 10.71 -11.17
C ALA A 20 -7.50 10.04 -10.89
N ASP A 21 -7.47 8.80 -10.39
CA ASP A 21 -8.62 7.93 -10.11
C ASP A 21 -9.02 7.92 -8.63
N GLY A 22 -8.20 8.50 -7.74
CA GLY A 22 -8.53 8.60 -6.33
C GLY A 22 -7.33 8.70 -5.40
N ALA A 23 -7.62 8.59 -4.11
CA ALA A 23 -6.57 8.53 -3.09
C ALA A 23 -6.02 7.10 -3.03
N LEU A 24 -4.69 6.96 -3.11
CA LEU A 24 -3.99 5.69 -3.04
C LEU A 24 -3.06 5.65 -1.83
N VAL A 25 -3.03 4.48 -1.18
CA VAL A 25 -2.12 4.17 -0.08
C VAL A 25 -1.30 2.97 -0.49
N ARG A 26 0.00 2.98 -0.21
CA ARG A 26 0.87 1.86 -0.55
C ARG A 26 1.64 1.35 0.66
N VAL A 27 1.52 0.05 0.89
CA VAL A 27 2.29 -0.69 1.88
C VAL A 27 3.47 -1.35 1.16
N ARG A 28 4.68 -1.17 1.70
CA ARG A 28 5.89 -1.82 1.17
C ARG A 28 6.11 -3.12 1.94
N LEU A 29 6.32 -4.21 1.19
CA LEU A 29 6.60 -5.54 1.75
C LEU A 29 8.09 -5.84 1.59
N PRO A 30 8.88 -5.89 2.68
CA PRO A 30 10.28 -6.30 2.61
C PRO A 30 10.42 -7.69 1.99
N GLY A 31 11.16 -7.79 0.89
CA GLY A 31 11.31 -9.05 0.14
C GLY A 31 10.02 -9.59 -0.49
N GLY A 32 8.97 -8.76 -0.60
CA GLY A 32 7.67 -9.19 -1.11
C GLY A 32 6.90 -10.14 -0.18
N MET A 33 7.39 -10.36 1.04
CA MET A 33 6.81 -11.31 1.98
C MET A 33 5.68 -10.65 2.79
N ILE A 34 4.59 -11.39 2.97
CA ILE A 34 3.45 -11.02 3.82
C ILE A 34 2.87 -12.28 4.46
N THR A 35 2.47 -12.20 5.72
CA THR A 35 1.76 -13.30 6.39
C THR A 35 0.26 -13.27 6.10
N ALA A 36 -0.43 -14.39 6.34
CA ALA A 36 -1.89 -14.44 6.20
C ALA A 36 -2.60 -13.38 7.07
N ASP A 37 -2.17 -13.24 8.33
CA ASP A 37 -2.76 -12.26 9.26
C ASP A 37 -2.54 -10.81 8.81
N GLN A 38 -1.36 -10.50 8.24
CA GLN A 38 -1.08 -9.18 7.69
C GLN A 38 -1.97 -8.89 6.47
N LEU A 39 -2.17 -9.88 5.60
CA LEU A 39 -3.05 -9.74 4.44
C LEU A 39 -4.53 -9.57 4.85
N ALA A 40 -4.97 -10.31 5.87
CA ALA A 40 -6.30 -10.15 6.46
C ALA A 40 -6.50 -8.72 7.00
N ALA A 41 -5.53 -8.21 7.76
CA ALA A 41 -5.58 -6.83 8.26
C ALA A 41 -5.66 -5.78 7.12
N LEU A 42 -4.93 -5.98 6.02
CA LEU A 42 -5.03 -5.10 4.85
C LEU A 42 -6.42 -5.17 4.19
N THR A 43 -7.03 -6.37 4.17
CA THR A 43 -8.37 -6.58 3.61
C THR A 43 -9.43 -5.86 4.43
N ASP A 44 -9.35 -5.93 5.76
CA ASP A 44 -10.26 -5.23 6.67
C ASP A 44 -10.15 -3.71 6.49
N VAL A 45 -8.92 -3.19 6.38
CA VAL A 45 -8.68 -1.77 6.13
C VAL A 45 -9.23 -1.34 4.77
N ALA A 46 -8.97 -2.11 3.71
CA ALA A 46 -9.44 -1.79 2.37
C ALA A 46 -10.97 -1.77 2.31
N SER A 47 -11.63 -2.70 3.00
CA SER A 47 -13.10 -2.81 3.04
C SER A 47 -13.75 -1.73 3.91
N GLY A 48 -13.12 -1.36 5.02
CA GLY A 48 -13.67 -0.38 5.97
C GLY A 48 -13.38 1.08 5.62
N LEU A 49 -12.23 1.36 4.99
CA LEU A 49 -11.74 2.73 4.76
C LEU A 49 -11.50 3.05 3.28
N GLY A 50 -11.56 2.06 2.39
CA GLY A 50 -11.23 2.19 0.97
C GLY A 50 -12.30 1.61 0.06
N SER A 51 -11.87 1.15 -1.12
CA SER A 51 -12.72 0.55 -2.15
C SER A 51 -12.85 -0.97 -2.05
N GLY A 52 -12.35 -1.59 -0.97
CA GLY A 52 -12.31 -3.05 -0.81
C GLY A 52 -11.34 -3.76 -1.75
N THR A 53 -10.49 -3.02 -2.47
CA THR A 53 -9.57 -3.57 -3.48
C THR A 53 -8.13 -3.42 -3.03
N LEU A 54 -7.33 -4.46 -3.27
CA LEU A 54 -5.88 -4.46 -3.07
C LEU A 54 -5.19 -4.81 -4.39
N GLU A 55 -4.20 -4.01 -4.78
CA GLU A 55 -3.42 -4.24 -5.99
C GLU A 55 -1.95 -4.52 -5.65
N LEU A 56 -1.40 -5.55 -6.29
CA LEU A 56 0.02 -5.87 -6.20
C LEU A 56 0.81 -5.01 -7.19
N THR A 57 1.88 -4.39 -6.72
CA THR A 57 2.77 -3.57 -7.57
C THR A 57 4.08 -4.30 -7.85
N ALA A 58 4.69 -4.04 -9.02
CA ALA A 58 5.88 -4.75 -9.50
C ALA A 58 7.22 -4.36 -8.83
N ARG A 59 7.22 -4.01 -7.53
CA ARG A 59 8.41 -3.51 -6.81
C ARG A 59 9.09 -4.53 -5.92
#